data_AF-A0A6H9RZC4-F1
#
_entry.id   AF-A0A6H9RZC4-F1
#
_cell.length_a   1.000
_cell.length_b   1.000
_cell.length_c   1.000
_cell.angle_alpha   90.00
_cell.angle_beta   90.00
_cell.angle_gamma   90.00
#
_symmetry.space_group_name_H-M   'P 1'
#
loop_
_entity.id
_entity.type
_entity.pdbx_description
1 polymer ?
#
loop_
_entity_poly.entity_id
_entity_poly.type
_entity_poly.pdbx_seq_one_letter_code
_entity_poly.pdbx_strand_id
1 'polypeptide(L)'
;FSTTGERLYRTGDLTRYQANGNLQYVGRIDHQVKIRGLRIELGEIEARLLQQPQVRELAVLAQDGEHGQQLVAFIVPSDATVLTQVEAQVQVRETLKAALREHLPDYMVPAYLVFLEQLPLTPNGKLDRKALPAIDGSEQQREFVAPSSPLEKALAAIWQDVLNLDSIGLEDNFFELGGDSIVSMQVVSRARQAGIVLNPKSLFQHQTL
;
A
#
# COMPACT_ATOMS: atom_id res chain seq x y z
N PHE A 1 -34.54 1.88 5.78
CA PHE A 1 -35.89 1.81 5.31
C PHE A 1 -36.77 1.02 6.35
N SER A 2 -36.64 1.09 7.70
CA SER A 2 -37.44 0.27 8.68
C SER A 2 -38.91 0.77 8.82
N THR A 3 -39.75 0.38 9.78
CA THR A 3 -41.21 0.08 9.70
C THR A 3 -42.22 1.04 8.98
N THR A 4 -41.80 2.23 8.58
CA THR A 4 -42.52 3.33 7.90
C THR A 4 -41.71 3.96 6.74
N GLY A 5 -40.57 3.39 6.38
CA GLY A 5 -39.47 4.15 5.81
C GLY A 5 -38.45 4.65 6.85
N GLU A 6 -38.26 3.97 7.99
CA GLU A 6 -37.21 4.23 9.01
C GLU A 6 -35.78 3.83 8.54
N ARG A 7 -34.70 3.72 9.31
CA ARG A 7 -33.31 3.71 8.76
C ARG A 7 -32.86 2.36 8.14
N LEU A 8 -32.10 2.39 7.03
CA LEU A 8 -31.50 1.20 6.36
C LEU A 8 -30.01 1.43 6.44
N TYR A 9 -29.28 0.46 6.96
CA TYR A 9 -27.83 0.52 6.93
C TYR A 9 -27.35 -0.01 5.57
N ARG A 10 -26.74 0.86 4.77
CA ARG A 10 -26.12 0.47 3.51
C ARG A 10 -24.82 -0.24 3.84
N THR A 11 -24.84 -1.57 3.82
CA THR A 11 -23.68 -2.38 4.23
C THR A 11 -22.51 -2.28 3.25
N GLY A 12 -22.78 -1.89 2.01
CA GLY A 12 -21.80 -1.89 0.92
C GLY A 12 -21.58 -3.28 0.31
N ASP A 13 -22.21 -4.34 0.82
CA ASP A 13 -22.07 -5.69 0.26
C ASP A 13 -22.94 -5.86 -0.99
N LEU A 14 -22.32 -6.35 -2.06
CA LEU A 14 -23.02 -6.84 -3.24
C LEU A 14 -23.45 -8.28 -2.97
N THR A 15 -24.76 -8.51 -3.04
CA THR A 15 -25.37 -9.83 -2.86
C THR A 15 -26.34 -10.13 -3.99
N ARG A 16 -26.62 -11.42 -4.22
CA ARG A 16 -27.64 -11.88 -5.18
C ARG A 16 -28.49 -12.96 -4.54
N TYR A 17 -29.80 -12.92 -4.79
CA TYR A 17 -30.70 -14.00 -4.41
C TYR A 17 -30.47 -15.25 -5.28
N GLN A 18 -30.36 -16.40 -4.63
CA GLN A 18 -30.39 -17.72 -5.25
C GLN A 18 -31.83 -18.19 -5.45
N ALA A 19 -32.04 -19.20 -6.31
CA ALA A 19 -33.37 -19.76 -6.60
C ALA A 19 -34.08 -20.35 -5.36
N ASN A 20 -33.32 -20.70 -4.32
CA ASN A 20 -33.84 -21.16 -3.03
C ASN A 20 -34.17 -20.03 -2.04
N GLY A 21 -34.04 -18.76 -2.45
CA GLY A 21 -34.32 -17.59 -1.60
C GLY A 21 -33.17 -17.13 -0.71
N ASN A 22 -32.02 -17.82 -0.71
CA ASN A 22 -30.85 -17.40 0.05
C ASN A 22 -30.08 -16.27 -0.63
N LEU A 23 -29.46 -15.40 0.17
CA LEU A 23 -28.52 -14.39 -0.32
C LEU A 23 -27.13 -15.00 -0.47
N GLN A 24 -26.61 -14.99 -1.70
CA GLN A 24 -25.21 -15.27 -1.98
C GLN A 24 -24.42 -13.97 -1.93
N TYR A 25 -23.36 -13.95 -1.11
CA TYR A 25 -22.38 -12.87 -1.12
C TYR A 25 -21.55 -12.90 -2.41
N VAL A 26 -21.47 -11.76 -3.10
CA VAL A 26 -20.76 -11.60 -4.38
C VAL A 26 -19.49 -10.77 -4.21
N GLY A 27 -19.49 -9.81 -3.28
CA GLY A 27 -18.36 -8.91 -3.03
C GLY A 27 -18.82 -7.64 -2.33
N ARG A 28 -18.02 -6.57 -2.38
CA ARG A 28 -18.43 -5.23 -1.93
C ARG A 28 -18.58 -4.28 -3.13
N ILE A 29 -19.57 -3.39 -3.03
CA ILE A 29 -19.81 -2.26 -3.94
C ILE A 29 -18.79 -1.16 -3.67
N ASP A 30 -18.46 -0.92 -2.39
CA ASP A 30 -17.33 -0.07 -2.03
C ASP A 30 -16.03 -0.86 -2.19
N HIS A 31 -14.96 -0.19 -2.63
CA HIS A 31 -13.68 -0.82 -2.95
C HIS A 31 -12.86 -1.11 -1.69
N GLN A 32 -13.52 -1.48 -0.60
CA GLN A 32 -12.89 -1.75 0.67
C GLN A 32 -12.08 -3.05 0.63
N VAL A 33 -10.88 -3.01 1.20
CA VAL A 33 -9.97 -4.16 1.31
C VAL A 33 -9.57 -4.40 2.76
N LYS A 34 -9.14 -5.64 3.04
CA LYS A 34 -8.51 -6.00 4.31
C LYS A 34 -7.07 -6.38 4.06
N ILE A 35 -6.14 -5.55 4.52
CA ILE A 35 -4.71 -5.80 4.37
C ILE A 35 -4.12 -5.94 5.77
N ARG A 36 -3.50 -7.08 6.07
CA ARG A 36 -2.85 -7.35 7.38
C ARG A 36 -3.80 -7.12 8.58
N GLY A 37 -5.07 -7.50 8.43
CA GLY A 37 -6.12 -7.32 9.44
C GLY A 37 -6.70 -5.90 9.54
N LEU A 38 -6.15 -4.94 8.80
CA LEU A 38 -6.60 -3.55 8.78
C LEU A 38 -7.65 -3.36 7.69
N ARG A 39 -8.75 -2.71 8.05
CA ARG A 39 -9.84 -2.36 7.14
C ARG A 39 -9.49 -1.04 6.47
N ILE A 40 -9.32 -1.06 5.14
CA ILE A 40 -8.85 0.10 4.36
C ILE A 40 -9.91 0.50 3.35
N GLU A 41 -10.24 1.79 3.33
CA GLU A 41 -11.14 2.40 2.35
C GLU A 41 -10.32 2.97 1.19
N LEU A 42 -10.24 2.25 0.07
CA LEU A 42 -9.43 2.68 -1.07
C LEU A 42 -9.87 4.05 -1.60
N GLY A 43 -11.19 4.30 -1.62
CA GLY A 43 -11.74 5.58 -2.08
C GLY A 43 -11.28 6.79 -1.26
N GLU A 44 -10.89 6.62 0.00
CA GLU A 44 -10.32 7.71 0.80
C GLU A 44 -8.92 8.08 0.32
N ILE A 45 -8.09 7.08 0.04
CA ILE A 45 -6.75 7.28 -0.54
C ILE A 45 -6.88 7.95 -1.91
N GLU A 46 -7.81 7.44 -2.75
CA GLU A 46 -8.10 7.98 -4.07
C GLU A 46 -8.52 9.46 -4.00
N ALA A 47 -9.43 9.80 -3.09
CA ALA A 47 -9.91 11.17 -2.93
C ALA A 47 -8.79 12.14 -2.52
N ARG A 48 -7.82 11.70 -1.70
CA ARG A 48 -6.68 12.53 -1.27
C ARG A 48 -5.66 12.72 -2.38
N LEU A 49 -5.36 11.67 -3.14
CA LEU A 49 -4.44 11.75 -4.28
C LEU A 49 -5.02 12.60 -5.42
N LEU A 50 -6.32 12.51 -5.72
CA LEU A 50 -6.97 13.34 -6.74
C LEU A 50 -6.96 14.85 -6.42
N GLN A 51 -6.73 15.24 -5.15
CA GLN A 51 -6.58 16.66 -4.77
C GLN A 51 -5.20 17.21 -5.11
N GLN A 52 -4.22 16.35 -5.44
CA GLN A 52 -2.86 16.77 -5.70
C GLN A 52 -2.71 17.25 -7.15
N PRO A 53 -2.11 18.41 -7.41
CA PRO A 53 -1.95 18.96 -8.77
C PRO A 53 -1.24 18.02 -9.75
N GLN A 54 -0.39 17.13 -9.23
CA GLN A 54 0.40 16.17 -10.01
C GLN A 54 -0.43 15.01 -10.56
N VAL A 55 -1.68 14.82 -10.11
CA VAL A 55 -2.49 13.64 -10.44
C VAL A 55 -3.67 14.03 -11.32
N ARG A 56 -3.72 13.46 -12.55
CA ARG A 56 -4.82 13.66 -13.50
C ARG A 56 -5.92 12.62 -13.32
N GLU A 57 -5.54 11.36 -13.28
CA GLU A 57 -6.43 10.22 -13.03
C GLU A 57 -5.71 9.23 -12.13
N LEU A 58 -6.46 8.40 -11.42
CA LEU A 58 -5.87 7.34 -10.61
C LEU A 58 -6.82 6.19 -10.34
N ALA A 59 -6.23 5.05 -9.95
CA ALA A 59 -6.93 3.94 -9.33
C ALA A 59 -6.06 3.36 -8.20
N VAL A 60 -6.64 3.08 -7.04
CA VAL A 60 -5.93 2.37 -5.96
C VAL A 60 -6.46 0.96 -5.85
N LEU A 61 -5.57 -0.03 -5.73
CA LEU A 61 -5.89 -1.43 -5.57
C LEU A 61 -5.04 -2.08 -4.48
N ALA A 62 -5.57 -3.16 -3.91
CA ALA A 62 -4.75 -4.16 -3.25
C ALA A 62 -4.30 -5.19 -4.28
N GLN A 63 -3.00 -5.41 -4.41
CA GLN A 63 -2.43 -6.49 -5.21
C GLN A 63 -1.67 -7.46 -4.31
N ASP A 64 -1.63 -8.74 -4.70
CA ASP A 64 -0.81 -9.74 -4.04
C ASP A 64 0.66 -9.51 -4.46
N GLY A 65 1.55 -9.29 -3.50
CA GLY A 65 3.00 -9.27 -3.70
C GLY A 65 3.68 -10.46 -3.01
N GLU A 66 5.01 -10.55 -3.11
CA GLU A 66 5.79 -11.65 -2.51
C GLU A 66 5.54 -11.82 -1.00
N HIS A 67 5.30 -10.72 -0.30
CA HIS A 67 5.07 -10.69 1.15
C HIS A 67 3.60 -10.45 1.54
N GLY A 68 2.67 -10.80 0.64
CA GLY A 68 1.22 -10.66 0.85
C GLY A 68 0.63 -9.42 0.20
N GLN A 69 -0.62 -9.08 0.58
CA GLN A 69 -1.33 -7.98 -0.06
C GLN A 69 -0.71 -6.61 0.24
N GLN A 70 -0.58 -5.78 -0.79
CA GLN A 70 -0.03 -4.45 -0.72
C GLN A 70 -0.90 -3.45 -1.47
N LEU A 71 -0.92 -2.21 -0.98
CA LEU A 71 -1.60 -1.10 -1.64
C LEU A 71 -0.73 -0.55 -2.78
N VAL A 72 -1.36 -0.40 -3.94
CA VAL A 72 -0.78 0.12 -5.16
C VAL A 72 -1.68 1.23 -5.69
N ALA A 73 -1.12 2.41 -5.94
CA ALA A 73 -1.82 3.46 -6.68
C ALA A 73 -1.27 3.53 -8.11
N PHE A 74 -2.15 3.37 -9.09
CA PHE A 74 -1.87 3.61 -10.50
C PHE A 74 -2.26 5.04 -10.80
N ILE A 75 -1.31 5.83 -11.26
CA ILE A 75 -1.44 7.28 -11.37
C ILE A 75 -1.14 7.69 -12.80
N VAL A 76 -2.05 8.47 -13.37
CA VAL A 76 -1.81 9.20 -14.61
C VAL A 76 -1.38 10.61 -14.21
N PRO A 77 -0.11 10.99 -14.45
CA PRO A 77 0.38 12.28 -14.00
C PRO A 77 -0.19 13.42 -14.86
N SER A 78 -0.37 14.60 -14.25
CA SER A 78 -0.76 15.82 -14.96
C SER A 78 0.36 16.33 -15.88
N ASP A 79 1.62 16.10 -15.48
CA ASP A 79 2.80 16.38 -16.29
C ASP A 79 3.37 15.08 -16.88
N ALA A 80 3.43 15.01 -18.20
CA ALA A 80 3.92 13.85 -18.93
C ALA A 80 5.43 13.61 -18.76
N THR A 81 6.21 14.60 -18.30
CA THR A 81 7.65 14.42 -18.00
C THR A 81 7.89 13.35 -16.94
N VAL A 82 6.93 13.16 -16.02
CA VAL A 82 6.96 12.12 -14.98
C VAL A 82 7.03 10.72 -15.60
N LEU A 83 6.51 10.52 -16.82
CA LEU A 83 6.55 9.20 -17.47
C LEU A 83 7.94 8.85 -18.00
N THR A 84 8.80 9.84 -18.23
CA THR A 84 10.09 9.65 -18.91
C THR A 84 11.30 10.02 -18.06
N GLN A 85 11.15 10.86 -17.04
CA GLN A 85 12.23 11.36 -16.21
C GLN A 85 12.19 10.76 -14.80
N VAL A 86 13.26 10.03 -14.44
CA VAL A 86 13.37 9.35 -13.14
C VAL A 86 13.34 10.34 -11.99
N GLU A 87 14.02 11.48 -12.12
CA GLU A 87 14.07 12.52 -11.09
C GLU A 87 12.68 13.12 -10.83
N ALA A 88 11.89 13.32 -11.89
CA ALA A 88 10.51 13.77 -11.77
C ALA A 88 9.63 12.71 -11.08
N GLN A 89 9.82 11.43 -11.38
CA GLN A 89 9.11 10.34 -10.69
C GLN A 89 9.42 10.33 -9.20
N VAL A 90 10.70 10.39 -8.82
CA VAL A 90 11.12 10.41 -7.41
C VAL A 90 10.50 11.60 -6.69
N GLN A 91 10.60 12.80 -7.26
CA GLN A 91 10.03 14.00 -6.65
C GLN A 91 8.52 13.91 -6.47
N VAL A 92 7.78 13.44 -7.49
CA VAL A 92 6.32 13.28 -7.39
C VAL A 92 5.94 12.21 -6.38
N ARG A 93 6.65 11.07 -6.34
CA ARG A 93 6.41 10.00 -5.35
C ARG A 93 6.52 10.52 -3.92
N GLU A 94 7.60 11.25 -3.62
CA GLU A 94 7.82 11.81 -2.29
C GLU A 94 6.75 12.85 -1.92
N THR A 95 6.40 13.75 -2.84
CA THR A 95 5.34 14.73 -2.61
C THR A 95 3.99 14.06 -2.35
N LEU A 96 3.61 13.06 -3.14
CA LEU A 96 2.32 12.37 -2.95
C LEU A 96 2.29 11.55 -1.65
N LYS A 97 3.37 10.82 -1.33
CA LYS A 97 3.45 10.07 -0.07
C LYS A 97 3.42 11.01 1.14
N ALA A 98 4.10 12.15 1.10
CA ALA A 98 4.04 13.16 2.15
C ALA A 98 2.61 13.70 2.35
N ALA A 99 1.94 14.11 1.26
CA ALA A 99 0.57 14.62 1.33
C ALA A 99 -0.44 13.61 1.90
N LEU A 100 -0.26 12.32 1.60
CA LEU A 100 -1.05 11.25 2.21
C LEU A 100 -0.80 11.14 3.71
N ARG A 101 0.45 11.15 4.16
CA ARG A 101 0.82 11.02 5.58
C ARG A 101 0.33 12.18 6.46
N GLU A 102 0.06 13.34 5.88
CA GLU A 102 -0.54 14.46 6.62
C GLU A 102 -1.96 14.16 7.11
N HIS A 103 -2.69 13.28 6.42
CA HIS A 103 -4.13 13.08 6.62
C HIS A 103 -4.51 11.63 6.91
N LEU A 104 -3.69 10.67 6.50
CA LEU A 104 -3.95 9.24 6.60
C LEU A 104 -2.90 8.56 7.48
N PRO A 105 -3.29 7.50 8.19
CA PRO A 105 -2.33 6.66 8.88
C PRO A 105 -1.42 5.91 7.89
N ASP A 106 -0.20 5.59 8.31
CA ASP A 106 0.85 5.01 7.44
C ASP A 106 0.41 3.76 6.68
N TYR A 107 -0.42 2.91 7.28
CA TYR A 107 -0.89 1.67 6.65
C TYR A 107 -1.86 1.91 5.46
N MET A 108 -2.37 3.13 5.28
CA MET A 108 -3.18 3.53 4.13
C MET A 108 -2.35 4.19 3.02
N VAL A 109 -1.06 4.46 3.26
CA VAL A 109 -0.17 5.01 2.23
C VAL A 109 0.23 3.88 1.29
N PRO A 110 -0.04 3.99 -0.03
CA PRO A 110 0.35 2.96 -0.98
C PRO A 110 1.87 2.72 -0.98
N ALA A 111 2.27 1.44 -0.92
CA ALA A 111 3.67 1.05 -1.03
C ALA A 111 4.22 1.44 -2.40
N TYR A 112 3.40 1.22 -3.45
CA TYR A 112 3.76 1.48 -4.84
C TYR A 112 2.88 2.56 -5.45
N LEU A 113 3.53 3.47 -6.18
CA LEU A 113 2.87 4.48 -7.01
C LEU A 113 3.30 4.24 -8.48
N VAL A 114 2.50 3.55 -9.27
CA VAL A 114 2.85 3.22 -10.66
C VAL A 114 2.36 4.32 -11.57
N PHE A 115 3.25 4.93 -12.35
CA PHE A 115 2.87 5.97 -13.31
C PHE A 115 2.51 5.37 -14.66
N LEU A 116 1.34 5.75 -15.20
CA LEU A 116 0.80 5.26 -16.46
C LEU A 116 0.47 6.43 -17.40
N GLU A 117 0.55 6.19 -18.70
CA GLU A 117 0.05 7.14 -19.71
C GLU A 117 -1.47 7.35 -19.60
N GLN A 118 -2.21 6.28 -19.30
CA GLN A 118 -3.66 6.26 -19.14
C GLN A 118 -4.10 5.05 -18.31
N LEU A 119 -5.29 5.12 -17.70
CA LEU A 119 -5.90 3.97 -17.07
C LEU A 119 -6.53 3.03 -18.13
N PRO A 120 -6.36 1.70 -18.01
CA PRO A 120 -7.02 0.77 -18.91
C PRO A 120 -8.53 0.78 -18.66
N LEU A 121 -9.31 0.92 -19.73
CA LEU A 121 -10.77 0.92 -19.67
C LEU A 121 -11.34 -0.28 -20.45
N THR A 122 -12.38 -0.88 -19.90
CA THR A 122 -13.27 -1.81 -20.62
C THR A 122 -13.96 -1.09 -21.79
N PRO A 123 -14.53 -1.81 -22.77
CA PRO A 123 -15.30 -1.21 -23.86
C PRO A 123 -16.47 -0.30 -23.41
N ASN A 124 -16.94 -0.49 -22.17
CA ASN A 124 -18.01 0.32 -21.56
C ASN A 124 -17.47 1.55 -20.81
N GLY A 125 -16.18 1.89 -20.94
CA GLY A 125 -15.55 3.05 -20.30
C GLY A 125 -15.32 2.90 -18.79
N LYS A 126 -15.48 1.70 -18.22
CA LYS A 126 -15.14 1.42 -16.81
C LYS A 126 -13.70 0.95 -16.69
N LEU A 127 -13.03 1.26 -15.57
CA LEU A 127 -11.69 0.75 -15.25
C LEU A 127 -11.60 -0.78 -15.42
N ASP A 128 -10.65 -1.23 -16.23
CA ASP A 128 -10.30 -2.65 -16.37
C ASP A 128 -9.16 -3.01 -15.42
N ARG A 129 -9.54 -3.43 -14.21
CA ARG A 129 -8.59 -3.78 -13.14
C ARG A 129 -7.67 -4.94 -13.48
N LYS A 130 -8.10 -5.84 -14.38
CA LYS A 130 -7.30 -7.01 -14.77
C LYS A 130 -6.21 -6.66 -15.78
N ALA A 131 -6.36 -5.52 -16.46
CA ALA A 131 -5.39 -4.99 -17.40
C ALA A 131 -4.37 -4.05 -16.75
N LEU A 132 -4.52 -3.75 -15.46
CA LEU A 132 -3.49 -3.01 -14.72
C LEU A 132 -2.25 -3.89 -14.52
N PRO A 133 -1.04 -3.30 -14.61
CA PRO A 133 0.20 -4.03 -14.37
C PRO A 133 0.20 -4.72 -13.00
N ALA A 134 0.78 -5.92 -12.94
CA ALA A 134 1.13 -6.53 -11.67
C ALA A 134 2.40 -5.84 -11.13
N ILE A 135 2.48 -5.66 -9.81
CA ILE A 135 3.75 -5.30 -9.17
C ILE A 135 4.61 -6.55 -9.12
N ASP A 136 5.53 -6.67 -10.08
CA ASP A 136 6.64 -7.59 -9.97
C ASP A 136 7.70 -6.92 -9.08
N GLY A 137 8.26 -7.63 -8.11
CA GLY A 137 9.25 -7.10 -7.14
C GLY A 137 10.45 -6.38 -7.80
N SER A 138 10.68 -6.57 -9.10
CA SER A 138 11.70 -5.85 -9.86
C SER A 138 11.56 -4.31 -9.92
N GLU A 139 10.39 -3.73 -9.68
CA GLU A 139 10.26 -2.25 -9.57
C GLU A 139 10.81 -1.68 -8.24
N GLN A 140 11.30 -2.54 -7.33
CA GLN A 140 11.92 -2.15 -6.06
C GLN A 140 13.30 -1.48 -6.20
N GLN A 141 13.69 -0.98 -7.38
CA GLN A 141 14.96 -0.28 -7.55
C GLN A 141 14.91 1.15 -6.97
N ARG A 142 14.69 1.27 -5.66
CA ARG A 142 15.44 2.26 -4.90
C ARG A 142 16.91 1.84 -4.98
N GLU A 143 17.80 2.80 -5.16
CA GLU A 143 19.24 2.53 -5.19
C GLU A 143 19.62 1.79 -3.90
N PHE A 144 20.12 0.56 -4.03
CA PHE A 144 20.46 -0.27 -2.88
C PHE A 144 21.65 0.34 -2.15
N VAL A 145 21.39 0.98 -1.00
CA VAL A 145 22.43 1.49 -0.11
C VAL A 145 22.66 0.48 1.00
N ALA A 146 23.84 -0.17 0.97
CA ALA A 146 24.17 -1.20 1.94
C ALA A 146 24.33 -0.62 3.37
N PRO A 147 23.82 -1.31 4.41
CA PRO A 147 24.12 -1.02 5.81
C PRO A 147 25.63 -0.91 6.06
N SER A 148 26.05 0.22 6.64
CA SER A 148 27.47 0.58 6.77
C SER A 148 27.96 0.42 8.21
N SER A 149 27.18 0.91 9.19
CA SER A 149 27.56 0.90 10.59
C SER A 149 27.30 -0.47 11.25
N PRO A 150 27.99 -0.80 12.37
CA PRO A 150 27.72 -2.05 13.10
C PRO A 150 26.27 -2.19 13.55
N LEU A 151 25.61 -1.07 13.91
CA LEU A 151 24.22 -1.05 14.32
C LEU A 151 23.28 -1.31 13.14
N GLU A 152 23.48 -0.62 12.01
CA GLU A 152 22.69 -0.82 10.78
C GLU A 152 22.80 -2.28 10.32
N LYS A 153 24.00 -2.86 10.31
CA LYS A 153 24.23 -4.26 9.92
C LYS A 153 23.52 -5.24 10.84
N ALA A 154 23.53 -4.99 12.16
CA ALA A 154 22.85 -5.84 13.12
C ALA A 154 21.32 -5.77 12.98
N LEU A 155 20.76 -4.58 12.77
CA LEU A 155 19.33 -4.39 12.51
C LEU A 155 18.91 -5.00 11.17
N ALA A 156 19.71 -4.80 10.11
CA ALA A 156 19.49 -5.40 8.80
C ALA A 156 19.43 -6.93 8.88
N ALA A 157 20.36 -7.57 9.60
CA ALA A 157 20.35 -9.02 9.83
C ALA A 157 19.06 -9.49 10.53
N ILE A 158 18.60 -8.74 11.53
CA ILE A 158 17.34 -9.06 12.20
C ILE A 158 16.16 -8.94 11.23
N TRP A 159 16.14 -7.91 10.37
CA TRP A 159 15.08 -7.73 9.38
C TRP A 159 15.10 -8.83 8.32
N GLN A 160 16.27 -9.19 7.79
CA GLN A 160 16.46 -10.31 6.87
C GLN A 160 15.87 -11.60 7.45
N ASP A 161 16.21 -11.93 8.70
CA ASP A 161 15.75 -13.18 9.33
C ASP A 161 14.25 -13.19 9.67
N VAL A 162 13.62 -12.02 9.84
CA VAL A 162 12.20 -11.93 10.21
C VAL A 162 11.32 -11.81 8.97
N LEU A 163 11.76 -11.06 7.96
CA LEU A 163 11.06 -10.87 6.69
C LEU A 163 11.37 -11.98 5.67
N ASN A 164 12.37 -12.83 5.97
CA ASN A 164 12.87 -13.88 5.08
C ASN A 164 13.36 -13.31 3.74
N LEU A 165 14.27 -12.35 3.83
CA LEU A 165 14.86 -11.61 2.70
C LEU A 165 16.38 -11.77 2.66
N ASP A 166 16.94 -11.87 1.45
CA ASP A 166 18.38 -12.05 1.26
C ASP A 166 19.19 -10.77 1.56
N SER A 167 18.60 -9.59 1.37
CA SER A 167 19.26 -8.29 1.57
C SER A 167 18.27 -7.22 2.04
N ILE A 168 18.73 -6.32 2.91
CA ILE A 168 18.02 -5.11 3.36
C ILE A 168 18.96 -3.92 3.18
N GLY A 169 18.52 -2.91 2.42
CA GLY A 169 19.16 -1.62 2.25
C GLY A 169 18.73 -0.59 3.30
N LEU A 170 19.46 0.51 3.41
CA LEU A 170 19.14 1.59 4.37
C LEU A 170 17.81 2.27 4.09
N GLU A 171 17.48 2.46 2.81
CA GLU A 171 16.25 3.15 2.37
C GLU A 171 15.06 2.19 2.17
N ASP A 172 15.24 0.91 2.55
CA ASP A 172 14.18 -0.07 2.48
C ASP A 172 13.17 0.18 3.59
N ASN A 173 11.91 0.32 3.20
CA ASN A 173 10.84 0.53 4.16
C ASN A 173 10.34 -0.82 4.68
N PHE A 174 10.40 -1.02 6.00
CA PHE A 174 9.98 -2.24 6.69
C PHE A 174 8.61 -2.76 6.27
N PHE A 175 7.61 -1.88 6.16
CA PHE A 175 6.23 -2.26 5.88
C PHE A 175 5.99 -2.50 4.38
N GLU A 176 6.74 -1.80 3.52
CA GLU A 176 6.80 -2.07 2.08
C GLU A 176 7.46 -3.43 1.81
N LEU A 177 8.38 -3.88 2.66
CA LEU A 177 9.00 -5.21 2.58
C LEU A 177 8.18 -6.35 3.21
N GLY A 178 6.91 -6.11 3.57
CA GLY A 178 6.05 -7.15 4.16
C GLY A 178 5.90 -7.08 5.66
N GLY A 179 6.57 -6.14 6.33
CA GLY A 179 6.44 -5.97 7.78
C GLY A 179 5.01 -5.67 8.22
N ASP A 180 4.61 -6.23 9.36
CA ASP A 180 3.34 -5.96 10.04
C ASP A 180 3.54 -5.84 11.55
N SER A 181 2.47 -5.65 12.32
CA SER A 181 2.58 -5.50 13.78
C SER A 181 3.15 -6.73 14.49
N ILE A 182 2.91 -7.95 14.00
CA ILE A 182 3.45 -9.19 14.58
C ILE A 182 4.95 -9.26 14.28
N VAL A 183 5.32 -9.02 13.02
CA VAL A 183 6.71 -8.98 12.55
C VAL A 183 7.49 -7.88 13.30
N SER A 184 6.93 -6.69 13.50
CA SER A 184 7.55 -5.62 14.30
C SER A 184 7.85 -6.05 15.74
N MET A 185 6.95 -6.81 16.38
CA MET A 185 7.19 -7.34 17.73
C MET A 185 8.31 -8.38 17.75
N GLN A 186 8.43 -9.19 16.71
CA GLN A 186 9.55 -10.14 16.56
C GLN A 186 10.88 -9.40 16.38
N VAL A 187 10.92 -8.34 15.56
CA VAL A 187 12.12 -7.50 15.39
C VAL A 187 12.54 -6.88 16.72
N VAL A 188 11.61 -6.27 17.46
CA VAL A 188 11.90 -5.68 18.78
C VAL A 188 12.44 -6.72 19.76
N SER A 189 11.86 -7.92 19.77
CA SER A 189 12.33 -9.01 20.64
C SER A 189 13.76 -9.44 20.29
N ARG A 190 14.08 -9.62 19.00
CA ARG A 190 15.41 -10.02 18.53
C ARG A 190 16.45 -8.91 18.72
N ALA A 191 16.07 -7.65 18.46
CA ALA A 191 16.92 -6.49 18.72
C ALA A 191 17.33 -6.42 20.20
N ARG A 192 16.37 -6.63 21.11
CA ARG A 192 16.65 -6.67 22.55
C ARG A 192 17.62 -7.79 22.93
N GLN A 193 17.51 -8.97 22.32
CA GLN A 193 18.44 -10.08 22.53
C GLN A 193 19.85 -9.77 22.02
N ALA A 194 19.96 -8.99 20.95
CA ALA A 194 21.22 -8.47 20.41
C ALA A 194 21.77 -7.25 21.19
N GLY A 195 21.14 -6.83 22.29
CA GLY A 195 21.56 -5.68 23.09
C GLY A 195 21.16 -4.32 22.49
N ILE A 196 20.30 -4.31 21.47
CA ILE A 196 19.80 -3.10 20.81
C ILE A 196 18.48 -2.69 21.48
N VAL A 197 18.42 -1.44 21.95
CA VAL A 197 17.21 -0.88 22.56
C VAL A 197 16.33 -0.30 21.47
N LEU A 198 15.30 -1.05 21.08
CA LEU A 198 14.32 -0.64 20.08
C LEU A 198 12.90 -0.68 20.68
N ASN A 199 12.14 0.40 20.51
CA ASN A 199 10.74 0.46 20.92
C ASN A 199 9.85 0.06 19.72
N PRO A 200 8.77 -0.73 19.90
CA PRO A 200 7.82 -1.00 18.82
C PRO A 200 7.34 0.26 18.10
N LYS A 201 7.11 1.35 18.84
CA LYS A 201 6.71 2.65 18.27
C LYS A 201 7.77 3.21 17.31
N SER A 202 9.06 2.97 17.58
CA SER A 202 10.15 3.46 16.74
C SER A 202 10.08 2.88 15.33
N LEU A 203 9.73 1.60 15.15
CA LEU A 203 9.57 1.00 13.82
C LEU A 203 8.45 1.66 13.00
N PHE A 204 7.36 2.08 13.64
CA PHE A 204 6.27 2.78 12.95
C PHE A 204 6.63 4.23 12.59
N GLN A 205 7.44 4.89 13.43
CA GLN A 205 7.88 6.28 13.21
C GLN A 205 9.08 6.39 12.28
N HIS A 206 9.96 5.40 12.30
CA HIS A 206 11.21 5.31 11.55
C HIS A 206 11.22 3.95 10.85
N GLN A 207 10.70 3.96 9.63
CA GLN A 207 10.36 2.75 8.88
C GLN A 207 11.54 2.22 8.05
N THR A 208 12.69 2.87 8.14
CA THR A 208 13.97 2.55 7.48
C THR A 208 15.04 2.31 8.55
N LEU A 209 16.20 1.76 8.17
CA LEU A 209 17.29 1.43 9.09
C LEU A 209 18.02 2.66 9.66
#